data_AF-A0A5Q0LMU6-F1
#
_entry.id   AF-A0A5Q0LMU6-F1
#
_cell.length_a   1.000
_cell.length_b   1.000
_cell.length_c   1.000
_cell.angle_alpha   90.00
_cell.angle_beta   90.00
_cell.angle_gamma   90.00
#
_symmetry.space_group_name_H-M   'P 1'
#
loop_
_entity.id
_entity.type
_entity.pdbx_description
1 polymer ?
#
loop_
_entity_poly.entity_id
_entity_poly.type
_entity_poly.pdbx_seq_one_letter_code
_entity_poly.pdbx_strand_id
1 'polypeptide(L)'
;MAVTRPAVPAVLPAARLSGRGHGPAAPGSRRAVAHRYAALPPPLEVALAALRLEALLGDPWDAANPYGLPALTTTRTTGTDGTDGSDGSDGSDGSGAGEERAGLPAAAGLGRIRAADQLVRALRPVLRRDVALGAALAAALRPCPVPAALLGPAALLAATGTVLRQAARIVAGRCHGEPALRQWRPVLATVFADLLACESLTSVALRGPARPGALLPAVAGYVVPTVVADVLAQLELVLTECGHGPAGPEGRLLAKLIGDLPAAGVDAAAAGAWQTHLVRALPALALAPAESPRPPHTTALPALFRLADPHPHLSDPDPGPGLSGSDPDLCGPGPGPASVPGAGRPDGYGPDGYGLDGYAGAGESGDDGVVLSGLLRAAARPAGADAEGAALAGVARRLLSEQRALRRPCRTAGRDGVDGPAVRALADRQALLWLAAAVLGVQEAADDGRGLFLGGPHWALLALSGITERLGVPLPGPAPDPREQVWAELADRVRHGVDCDVYATRLLW
;
A
#
# COMPACT_ATOMS: atom_id res chain seq x y z
N MET A 1 14.17 28.35 42.46
CA MET A 1 12.78 27.83 42.40
C MET A 1 12.83 26.46 41.76
N ALA A 2 12.27 25.43 42.40
CA ALA A 2 12.25 24.08 41.82
C ALA A 2 11.08 23.96 40.83
N VAL A 3 11.37 23.54 39.59
CA VAL A 3 10.34 23.27 38.57
C VAL A 3 10.04 21.78 38.59
N THR A 4 8.82 21.44 38.97
CA THR A 4 8.29 20.08 39.00
C THR A 4 8.13 19.52 37.58
N ARG A 5 8.78 18.41 37.27
CA ARG A 5 8.50 17.62 36.06
C ARG A 5 7.08 17.01 36.16
N PRO A 6 6.28 17.01 35.07
CA PRO A 6 5.03 16.25 35.04
C PRO A 6 5.32 14.74 35.07
N ALA A 7 4.45 13.98 35.74
CA ALA A 7 4.64 12.56 35.97
C ALA A 7 4.40 11.73 34.71
N VAL A 8 5.29 10.76 34.46
CA VAL A 8 5.09 9.69 33.47
C VAL A 8 4.03 8.72 34.02
N PRO A 9 2.98 8.36 33.27
CA PRO A 9 2.04 7.32 33.71
C PRO A 9 2.77 5.97 33.79
N ALA A 10 2.69 5.31 34.94
CA ALA A 10 3.44 4.09 35.20
C ALA A 10 3.03 2.95 34.26
N VAL A 11 4.03 2.31 33.64
CA VAL A 11 3.86 1.05 32.92
C VAL A 11 3.39 -0.01 33.90
N LEU A 12 2.21 -0.58 33.66
CA LEU A 12 1.72 -1.73 34.41
C LEU A 12 2.66 -2.92 34.16
N PRO A 13 3.20 -3.59 35.20
CA PRO A 13 4.13 -4.69 35.02
C PRO A 13 3.43 -5.88 34.35
N ALA A 14 4.17 -6.58 33.48
CA ALA A 14 3.67 -7.75 32.79
C ALA A 14 3.15 -8.80 33.78
N ALA A 15 1.83 -9.04 33.73
CA ALA A 15 1.20 -10.08 34.53
C ALA A 15 1.75 -11.45 34.11
N ARG A 16 2.47 -12.12 35.02
CA ARG A 16 2.97 -13.47 34.80
C ARG A 16 1.80 -14.42 34.56
N LEU A 17 1.61 -14.84 33.32
CA LEU A 17 0.65 -15.88 32.93
C LEU A 17 1.15 -17.27 33.37
N SER A 18 1.23 -17.49 34.68
CA SER A 18 1.35 -18.84 35.24
C SER A 18 0.01 -19.56 35.06
N GLY A 19 0.06 -20.76 34.46
CA GLY A 19 -1.08 -21.30 33.72
C GLY A 19 -2.33 -21.65 34.53
N ARG A 20 -3.49 -21.32 33.95
CA ARG A 20 -4.80 -21.97 34.21
C ARG A 20 -5.69 -21.83 32.98
N GLY A 21 -6.15 -22.96 32.43
CA GLY A 21 -7.30 -23.10 31.53
C GLY A 21 -7.32 -22.27 30.22
N HIS A 22 -7.06 -22.93 29.09
CA HIS A 22 -7.45 -22.41 27.77
C HIS A 22 -8.98 -22.47 27.61
N GLY A 23 -9.69 -21.47 28.14
CA GLY A 23 -11.08 -21.18 27.76
C GLY A 23 -11.12 -20.35 26.47
N PRO A 24 -12.12 -20.52 25.58
CA PRO A 24 -12.23 -19.70 24.38
C PRO A 24 -12.48 -18.24 24.77
N ALA A 25 -11.54 -17.35 24.44
CA ALA A 25 -11.68 -15.92 24.68
C ALA A 25 -12.97 -15.38 24.06
N ALA A 26 -13.80 -14.73 24.89
CA ALA A 26 -15.14 -14.28 24.53
C ALA A 26 -15.16 -13.43 23.24
N PRO A 27 -16.18 -13.56 22.37
CA PRO A 27 -16.19 -12.92 21.06
C PRO A 27 -16.05 -11.39 21.12
N GLY A 28 -16.51 -10.75 22.20
CA GLY A 28 -16.31 -9.31 22.44
C GLY A 28 -14.85 -8.88 22.59
N SER A 29 -13.99 -9.68 23.25
CA SER A 29 -12.57 -9.33 23.43
C SER A 29 -11.78 -9.48 22.13
N ARG A 30 -12.13 -10.50 21.32
CA ARG A 30 -11.58 -10.72 19.97
C ARG A 30 -11.83 -9.51 19.06
N ARG A 31 -13.09 -9.05 18.97
CA ARG A 31 -13.46 -7.87 18.17
C ARG A 31 -12.81 -6.59 18.70
N ALA A 32 -12.68 -6.44 20.02
CA ALA A 32 -12.01 -5.29 20.63
C ALA A 32 -10.52 -5.19 20.27
N VAL A 33 -9.80 -6.30 20.11
CA VAL A 33 -8.38 -6.28 19.69
C VAL A 33 -8.22 -5.76 18.26
N ALA A 34 -9.05 -6.22 17.32
CA ALA A 34 -8.98 -5.77 15.93
C ALA A 34 -9.30 -4.26 15.79
N HIS A 35 -10.33 -3.76 16.49
CA HIS A 35 -10.64 -2.32 16.53
C HIS A 35 -9.63 -1.47 17.33
N ARG A 36 -8.77 -2.07 18.16
CA ARG A 36 -7.63 -1.37 18.75
C ARG A 36 -6.49 -1.20 17.75
N TYR A 37 -6.39 -2.07 16.74
CA TYR A 37 -5.33 -2.03 15.75
C TYR A 37 -5.61 -1.04 14.62
N ALA A 38 -6.85 -0.93 14.12
CA ALA A 38 -7.19 0.01 13.04
C ALA A 38 -8.67 0.46 13.13
N ALA A 39 -8.99 1.65 12.59
CA ALA A 39 -10.37 2.11 12.49
C ALA A 39 -11.18 1.26 11.49
N LEU A 40 -10.53 0.81 10.42
CA LEU A 40 -10.99 -0.25 9.53
C LEU A 40 -10.26 -1.56 9.91
N PRO A 41 -10.78 -2.33 10.87
CA PRO A 41 -10.08 -3.47 11.45
C PRO A 41 -9.87 -4.59 10.42
N PRO A 42 -8.67 -5.17 10.32
CA PRO A 42 -8.47 -6.42 9.58
C PRO A 42 -9.00 -7.62 10.40
N PRO A 43 -9.05 -8.84 9.83
CA PRO A 43 -9.31 -10.07 10.58
C PRO A 43 -8.39 -10.21 11.79
N LEU A 44 -8.88 -10.85 12.87
CA LEU A 44 -8.15 -10.92 14.14
C LEU A 44 -6.74 -11.51 14.01
N GLU A 45 -6.56 -12.54 13.18
CA GLU A 45 -5.26 -13.18 12.96
C GLU A 45 -4.23 -12.24 12.32
N VAL A 46 -4.68 -11.34 11.43
CA VAL A 46 -3.88 -10.32 10.76
C VAL A 46 -3.47 -9.24 11.75
N ALA A 47 -4.43 -8.75 12.56
CA ALA A 47 -4.14 -7.83 13.66
C ALA A 47 -3.14 -8.44 14.65
N LEU A 48 -3.32 -9.70 15.06
CA LEU A 48 -2.39 -10.37 15.97
C LEU A 48 -1.01 -10.60 15.35
N ALA A 49 -0.91 -10.89 14.05
CA ALA A 49 0.36 -11.02 13.36
C ALA A 49 1.11 -9.67 13.30
N ALA A 50 0.41 -8.58 12.97
CA ALA A 50 0.97 -7.23 12.99
C ALA A 50 1.43 -6.81 14.39
N LEU A 51 0.60 -7.04 15.43
CA LEU A 51 0.94 -6.71 16.82
C LEU A 51 2.16 -7.52 17.32
N ARG A 52 2.29 -8.80 16.92
CA ARG A 52 3.49 -9.60 17.20
C ARG A 52 4.71 -9.08 16.47
N LEU A 53 4.58 -8.70 15.20
CA LEU A 53 5.69 -8.15 14.41
C LEU A 53 6.17 -6.83 15.01
N GLU A 54 5.26 -5.90 15.36
CA GLU A 54 5.60 -4.64 16.02
C GLU A 54 6.29 -4.88 17.38
N ALA A 55 5.86 -5.90 18.15
CA ALA A 55 6.52 -6.28 19.41
C ALA A 55 7.90 -6.92 19.22
N LEU A 56 8.10 -7.73 18.18
CA LEU A 56 9.40 -8.33 17.83
C LEU A 56 10.39 -7.29 17.30
N LEU A 57 9.90 -6.24 16.61
CA LEU A 57 10.72 -5.15 16.09
C LEU A 57 11.06 -4.09 17.16
N GLY A 58 10.46 -4.11 18.36
CA GLY A 58 10.77 -3.18 19.45
C GLY A 58 10.44 -1.69 19.15
N ASP A 59 10.87 -0.78 20.03
CA ASP A 59 10.69 0.67 19.85
C ASP A 59 11.54 1.19 18.67
N PRO A 60 10.94 1.79 17.62
CA PRO A 60 11.70 2.31 16.48
C PRO A 60 12.60 3.51 16.81
N TRP A 61 12.44 4.16 17.96
CA TRP A 61 13.25 5.32 18.38
C TRP A 61 14.40 4.96 19.31
N ASP A 62 14.43 3.74 19.84
CA ASP A 62 15.54 3.26 20.67
C ASP A 62 16.81 3.10 19.83
N ALA A 63 17.87 3.79 20.23
CA ALA A 63 19.17 3.74 19.57
C ALA A 63 19.91 2.41 19.80
N ALA A 64 19.51 1.61 20.80
CA ALA A 64 20.03 0.27 21.03
C ALA A 64 19.29 -0.82 20.23
N ASN A 65 18.17 -0.48 19.58
CA ASN A 65 17.36 -1.44 18.82
C ASN A 65 17.96 -1.69 17.42
N PRO A 66 18.33 -2.94 17.06
CA PRO A 66 18.83 -3.27 15.71
C PRO A 66 17.76 -3.10 14.61
N TYR A 67 16.47 -2.99 14.97
CA TYR A 67 15.35 -2.67 14.10
C TYR A 67 14.80 -1.24 14.35
N GLY A 68 15.58 -0.39 15.01
CA GLY A 68 15.30 1.02 15.23
C GLY A 68 15.73 1.88 14.04
N LEU A 69 15.05 3.00 13.84
CA LEU A 69 15.35 3.97 12.77
C LEU A 69 16.81 4.48 12.82
N PRO A 70 17.46 4.71 13.99
CA PRO A 70 18.87 5.09 14.04
C PRO A 70 19.81 3.99 13.49
N ALA A 71 19.53 2.71 13.75
CA ALA A 71 20.32 1.60 13.24
C ALA A 71 20.08 1.42 11.74
N LEU A 72 18.80 1.40 11.31
CA LEU A 72 18.42 1.20 9.92
C LEU A 72 18.96 2.33 9.02
N THR A 73 18.88 3.59 9.45
CA THR A 73 19.40 4.73 8.66
C THR A 73 20.94 4.81 8.59
N THR A 74 21.69 4.07 9.42
CA THR A 74 23.15 3.97 9.30
C THR A 74 23.61 2.74 8.52
N THR A 75 22.80 1.67 8.46
CA THR A 75 23.08 0.54 7.56
C THR A 75 22.90 0.95 6.10
N ARG A 76 24.01 1.08 5.36
CA ARG A 76 23.95 1.22 3.90
C ARG A 76 23.50 -0.10 3.30
N THR A 77 22.44 -0.08 2.50
CA THR A 77 22.12 -1.13 1.54
C THR A 77 23.31 -1.23 0.57
N THR A 78 24.18 -2.22 0.78
CA THR A 78 25.30 -2.50 -0.12
C THR A 78 24.72 -3.08 -1.41
N GLY A 79 24.44 -2.21 -2.36
CA GLY A 79 24.13 -2.61 -3.73
C GLY A 79 25.25 -3.47 -4.29
N THR A 80 24.87 -4.38 -5.18
CA THR A 80 25.77 -5.20 -5.98
C THR A 80 26.45 -4.36 -7.06
N ASP A 81 27.34 -3.47 -6.65
CA ASP A 81 28.37 -2.93 -7.53
C ASP A 81 29.54 -3.90 -7.61
N GLY A 82 30.18 -3.92 -8.78
CA GLY A 82 30.99 -5.05 -9.23
C GLY A 82 32.29 -5.31 -8.46
N THR A 83 32.91 -6.42 -8.85
CA THR A 83 34.26 -6.81 -8.47
C THR A 83 35.27 -5.68 -8.64
N ASP A 84 35.79 -5.18 -7.51
CA ASP A 84 37.19 -4.79 -7.40
C ASP A 84 37.68 -5.22 -6.02
N GLY A 85 38.80 -5.96 -5.99
CA GLY A 85 39.34 -6.51 -4.76
C GLY A 85 40.42 -5.63 -4.18
N SER A 86 40.32 -5.27 -2.88
CA SER A 86 41.41 -5.45 -1.90
C SER A 86 41.05 -4.85 -0.53
N ASP A 87 41.38 -5.63 0.51
CA ASP A 87 41.78 -5.26 1.87
C ASP A 87 41.02 -4.16 2.65
N GLY A 88 40.44 -4.60 3.77
CA GLY A 88 39.82 -3.74 4.77
C GLY A 88 39.08 -4.54 5.85
N SER A 89 39.80 -5.33 6.63
CA SER A 89 39.21 -6.07 7.75
C SER A 89 38.76 -5.13 8.85
N ASP A 90 37.47 -5.16 9.21
CA ASP A 90 37.06 -5.00 10.61
C ASP A 90 35.80 -5.84 10.87
N GLY A 91 35.79 -6.54 12.00
CA GLY A 91 34.79 -7.58 12.29
C GLY A 91 33.50 -7.05 12.90
N SER A 92 32.37 -7.62 12.48
CA SER A 92 31.12 -7.59 13.25
C SER A 92 30.25 -8.81 12.91
N ASP A 93 29.50 -9.31 13.89
CA ASP A 93 28.80 -10.60 13.91
C ASP A 93 27.58 -10.69 12.98
N GLY A 94 27.77 -10.55 11.67
CA GLY A 94 26.70 -10.57 10.66
C GLY A 94 25.93 -11.88 10.54
N SER A 95 26.44 -12.99 11.10
CA SER A 95 25.83 -14.32 11.02
C SER A 95 24.51 -14.42 11.79
N GLY A 96 24.47 -13.90 13.03
CA GLY A 96 23.29 -14.04 13.91
C GLY A 96 22.10 -13.20 13.43
N ALA A 97 22.35 -11.98 12.97
CA ALA A 97 21.29 -11.08 12.50
C ALA A 97 20.53 -11.63 11.28
N GLY A 98 21.18 -12.45 10.44
CA GLY A 98 20.51 -13.12 9.31
C GLY A 98 19.53 -14.20 9.76
N GLU A 99 19.94 -15.05 10.71
CA GLU A 99 19.10 -16.13 11.25
C GLU A 99 17.93 -15.60 12.09
N GLU A 100 18.16 -14.57 12.91
CA GLU A 100 17.09 -13.91 13.67
C GLU A 100 16.03 -13.28 12.74
N ARG A 101 16.45 -12.61 11.66
CA ARG A 101 15.54 -12.05 10.65
C ARG A 101 14.74 -13.12 9.93
N ALA A 102 15.34 -14.27 9.63
CA ALA A 102 14.65 -15.41 9.01
C ALA A 102 13.57 -16.02 9.92
N GLY A 103 13.70 -15.90 11.25
CA GLY A 103 12.69 -16.34 12.22
C GLY A 103 11.46 -15.43 12.34
N LEU A 104 11.58 -14.13 12.01
CA LEU A 104 10.51 -13.13 12.20
C LEU A 104 9.17 -13.50 11.53
N PRO A 105 9.11 -13.98 10.27
CA PRO A 105 7.84 -14.29 9.63
C PRO A 105 7.09 -15.45 10.29
N ALA A 106 7.84 -16.45 10.78
CA ALA A 106 7.28 -17.59 11.51
C ALA A 106 6.79 -17.19 12.91
N ALA A 107 7.59 -16.39 13.65
CA ALA A 107 7.27 -15.91 14.98
C ALA A 107 6.04 -14.97 15.01
N ALA A 108 5.93 -14.05 14.04
CA ALA A 108 4.73 -13.24 13.84
C ALA A 108 3.53 -14.09 13.38
N GLY A 109 3.79 -15.17 12.63
CA GLY A 109 2.79 -16.10 12.11
C GLY A 109 2.28 -15.73 10.71
N LEU A 110 3.06 -14.95 9.94
CA LEU A 110 2.70 -14.41 8.62
C LEU A 110 2.38 -15.51 7.60
N GLY A 111 3.04 -16.67 7.68
CA GLY A 111 2.79 -17.81 6.77
C GLY A 111 1.39 -18.43 6.84
N ARG A 112 0.54 -18.00 7.79
CA ARG A 112 -0.89 -18.35 7.82
C ARG A 112 -1.76 -17.45 6.93
N ILE A 113 -1.30 -16.25 6.60
CA ILE A 113 -2.09 -15.25 5.88
C ILE A 113 -1.98 -15.52 4.37
N ARG A 114 -3.12 -15.80 3.74
CA ARG A 114 -3.19 -16.18 2.31
C ARG A 114 -3.66 -15.06 1.38
N ALA A 115 -4.41 -14.09 1.89
CA ALA A 115 -4.82 -12.91 1.14
C ALA A 115 -3.67 -11.89 1.03
N ALA A 116 -3.44 -11.36 -0.17
CA ALA A 116 -2.34 -10.43 -0.42
C ALA A 116 -2.53 -9.09 0.33
N ASP A 117 -3.74 -8.53 0.32
CA ASP A 117 -4.06 -7.29 1.06
C ASP A 117 -3.83 -7.44 2.57
N GLN A 118 -4.24 -8.58 3.14
CA GLN A 118 -4.05 -8.89 4.55
C GLN A 118 -2.60 -9.14 4.91
N LEU A 119 -1.81 -9.77 4.04
CA LEU A 119 -0.38 -9.97 4.30
C LEU A 119 0.37 -8.64 4.28
N VAL A 120 0.04 -7.72 3.36
CA VAL A 120 0.58 -6.36 3.36
C VAL A 120 0.21 -5.60 4.64
N ARG A 121 -1.04 -5.71 5.14
CA ARG A 121 -1.41 -5.15 6.45
C ARG A 121 -0.61 -5.76 7.60
N ALA A 122 -0.38 -7.07 7.60
CA ALA A 122 0.42 -7.74 8.63
C ALA A 122 1.91 -7.35 8.58
N LEU A 123 2.44 -7.05 7.39
CA LEU A 123 3.79 -6.53 7.16
C LEU A 123 3.93 -5.02 7.43
N ARG A 124 2.82 -4.27 7.58
CA ARG A 124 2.84 -2.81 7.80
C ARG A 124 3.82 -2.34 8.91
N PRO A 125 3.97 -3.03 10.06
CA PRO A 125 5.00 -2.71 11.06
C PRO A 125 6.43 -2.62 10.53
N VAL A 126 6.84 -3.53 9.64
CA VAL A 126 8.20 -3.55 9.08
C VAL A 126 8.34 -2.60 7.89
N LEU A 127 7.34 -2.58 7.00
CA LEU A 127 7.31 -1.72 5.81
C LEU A 127 7.36 -0.22 6.17
N ARG A 128 6.83 0.18 7.33
CA ARG A 128 6.91 1.54 7.87
C ARG A 128 8.30 1.98 8.32
N ARG A 129 9.21 1.03 8.59
CA ARG A 129 10.55 1.27 9.16
C ARG A 129 11.63 1.24 8.10
N ASP A 130 11.62 0.20 7.26
CA ASP A 130 12.64 -0.03 6.24
C ASP A 130 12.06 -0.85 5.08
N VAL A 131 12.23 -0.34 3.87
CA VAL A 131 11.67 -0.89 2.64
C VAL A 131 12.39 -2.17 2.22
N ALA A 132 13.71 -2.22 2.35
CA ALA A 132 14.53 -3.38 2.02
C ALA A 132 14.30 -4.55 2.99
N LEU A 133 14.17 -4.27 4.30
CA LEU A 133 13.81 -5.26 5.32
C LEU A 133 12.41 -5.84 5.07
N GLY A 134 11.43 -4.99 4.74
CA GLY A 134 10.10 -5.43 4.37
C GLY A 134 10.08 -6.33 3.13
N ALA A 135 10.88 -6.00 2.11
CA ALA A 135 11.07 -6.83 0.93
C ALA A 135 11.72 -8.19 1.27
N ALA A 136 12.75 -8.20 2.11
CA ALA A 136 13.42 -9.41 2.57
C ALA A 136 12.48 -10.36 3.36
N LEU A 137 11.66 -9.84 4.28
CA LEU A 137 10.66 -10.66 4.99
C LEU A 137 9.61 -11.25 4.04
N ALA A 138 9.18 -10.50 3.02
CA ALA A 138 8.23 -11.00 2.03
C ALA A 138 8.84 -12.06 1.10
N ALA A 139 10.12 -11.92 0.73
CA ALA A 139 10.85 -12.92 -0.06
C ALA A 139 11.11 -14.23 0.73
N ALA A 140 11.20 -14.15 2.06
CA ALA A 140 11.30 -15.32 2.93
C ALA A 140 9.99 -16.12 3.06
N LEU A 141 8.83 -15.54 2.71
CA LEU A 141 7.54 -16.23 2.73
C LEU A 141 7.37 -17.07 1.46
N ARG A 142 7.17 -18.38 1.61
CA ARG A 142 6.94 -19.31 0.49
C ARG A 142 5.68 -20.17 0.68
N PRO A 143 4.71 -20.14 -0.24
CA PRO A 143 4.53 -19.13 -1.30
C PRO A 143 4.16 -17.75 -0.71
N CYS A 144 4.68 -16.66 -1.28
CA CYS A 144 4.20 -15.31 -0.97
C CYS A 144 2.98 -15.01 -1.87
N PRO A 145 1.81 -14.66 -1.30
CA PRO A 145 0.62 -14.32 -2.09
C PRO A 145 0.64 -12.91 -2.70
N VAL A 146 1.58 -12.04 -2.30
CA VAL A 146 1.64 -10.66 -2.80
C VAL A 146 2.29 -10.63 -4.18
N PRO A 147 1.63 -10.09 -5.22
CA PRO A 147 2.25 -9.89 -6.52
C PRO A 147 3.49 -9.00 -6.41
N ALA A 148 4.59 -9.39 -7.07
CA ALA A 148 5.86 -8.64 -7.02
C ALA A 148 5.68 -7.14 -7.36
N ALA A 149 4.80 -6.84 -8.32
CA ALA A 149 4.41 -5.49 -8.73
C ALA A 149 3.83 -4.60 -7.61
N LEU A 150 3.33 -5.19 -6.52
CA LEU A 150 2.59 -4.50 -5.45
C LEU A 150 3.34 -4.43 -4.13
N LEU A 151 4.33 -5.28 -3.90
CA LEU A 151 5.14 -5.26 -2.69
C LEU A 151 5.95 -3.96 -2.58
N GLY A 152 6.62 -3.55 -3.65
CA GLY A 152 7.38 -2.30 -3.73
C GLY A 152 6.51 -1.07 -3.46
N PRO A 153 5.40 -0.85 -4.21
CA PRO A 153 4.44 0.22 -3.94
C PRO A 153 3.90 0.23 -2.51
N ALA A 154 3.54 -0.92 -1.95
CA ALA A 154 3.06 -1.01 -0.57
C ALA A 154 4.14 -0.66 0.47
N ALA A 155 5.40 -1.03 0.22
CA ALA A 155 6.54 -0.66 1.06
C ALA A 155 6.80 0.85 1.01
N LEU A 156 6.85 1.41 -0.21
CA LEU A 156 7.03 2.83 -0.46
C LEU A 156 5.95 3.66 0.24
N LEU A 157 4.67 3.30 0.13
CA LEU A 157 3.58 4.03 0.78
C LEU A 157 3.65 3.97 2.31
N ALA A 158 4.02 2.81 2.88
CA ALA A 158 4.20 2.65 4.32
C ALA A 158 5.33 3.53 4.87
N ALA A 159 6.48 3.55 4.20
CA ALA A 159 7.64 4.35 4.60
C ALA A 159 7.43 5.85 4.36
N THR A 160 6.88 6.26 3.21
CA THR A 160 6.52 7.66 2.96
C THR A 160 5.47 8.16 3.95
N GLY A 161 4.53 7.31 4.38
CA GLY A 161 3.62 7.61 5.48
C GLY A 161 4.34 7.97 6.79
N THR A 162 5.45 7.30 7.11
CA THR A 162 6.31 7.64 8.26
C THR A 162 6.95 9.02 8.09
N VAL A 163 7.47 9.35 6.90
CA VAL A 163 8.05 10.67 6.61
C VAL A 163 7.01 11.79 6.72
N LEU A 164 5.81 11.58 6.14
CA LEU A 164 4.68 12.51 6.27
C LEU A 164 4.30 12.75 7.73
N ARG A 165 4.24 11.69 8.57
CA ARG A 165 3.96 11.85 10.00
C ARG A 165 5.00 12.73 10.69
N GLN A 166 6.30 12.57 10.39
CA GLN A 166 7.32 13.45 10.99
C GLN A 166 7.14 14.90 10.57
N ALA A 167 7.00 15.18 9.26
CA ALA A 167 6.78 16.53 8.75
C ALA A 167 5.53 17.18 9.37
N ALA A 168 4.40 16.46 9.42
CA ALA A 168 3.16 16.94 10.03
C ALA A 168 3.29 17.17 11.54
N ARG A 169 4.05 16.34 12.25
CA ARG A 169 4.31 16.46 13.69
C ARG A 169 5.19 17.65 14.03
N ILE A 170 6.21 17.93 13.21
CA ILE A 170 7.05 19.14 13.29
C ILE A 170 6.20 20.39 13.07
N VAL A 171 5.44 20.45 11.96
CA VAL A 171 4.59 21.60 11.62
C VAL A 171 3.51 21.83 12.67
N ALA A 172 2.80 20.78 13.12
CA ALA A 172 1.78 20.90 14.14
C ALA A 172 2.35 21.40 15.49
N GLY A 173 3.50 20.85 15.92
CA GLY A 173 4.15 21.22 17.18
C GLY A 173 4.65 22.67 17.21
N ARG A 174 5.16 23.19 16.08
CA ARG A 174 5.78 24.52 16.02
C ARG A 174 4.87 25.66 15.55
N CYS A 175 3.77 25.37 14.84
CA CYS A 175 2.89 26.41 14.26
C CYS A 175 2.21 27.36 15.27
N HIS A 176 2.28 27.06 16.57
CA HIS A 176 1.85 27.95 17.65
C HIS A 176 2.86 29.09 17.93
N GLY A 177 4.16 28.80 17.90
CA GLY A 177 5.23 29.81 18.06
C GLY A 177 5.67 30.43 16.74
N GLU A 178 5.59 29.67 15.64
CA GLU A 178 6.05 30.06 14.31
C GLU A 178 4.87 30.06 13.33
N PRO A 179 4.11 31.17 13.20
CA PRO A 179 2.90 31.20 12.39
C PRO A 179 3.17 30.99 10.89
N ALA A 180 4.38 31.30 10.40
CA ALA A 180 4.80 31.06 9.03
C ALA A 180 4.67 29.59 8.61
N LEU A 181 4.91 28.64 9.53
CA LEU A 181 4.80 27.20 9.25
C LEU A 181 3.37 26.75 8.90
N ARG A 182 2.35 27.60 9.11
CA ARG A 182 0.97 27.31 8.70
C ARG A 182 0.82 27.22 7.18
N GLN A 183 1.73 27.81 6.40
CA GLN A 183 1.76 27.69 4.94
C GLN A 183 1.94 26.22 4.47
N TRP A 184 2.55 25.37 5.30
CA TRP A 184 2.77 23.96 4.97
C TRP A 184 1.58 23.05 5.24
N ARG A 185 0.56 23.51 5.98
CA ARG A 185 -0.69 22.75 6.23
C ARG A 185 -1.40 22.32 4.94
N PRO A 186 -1.69 23.22 3.98
CA PRO A 186 -2.32 22.82 2.70
C PRO A 186 -1.44 21.87 1.89
N VAL A 187 -0.11 22.03 1.91
CA VAL A 187 0.83 21.13 1.22
C VAL A 187 0.78 19.73 1.80
N LEU A 188 0.87 19.60 3.12
CA LEU A 188 0.79 18.31 3.82
C LEU A 188 -0.60 17.66 3.72
N ALA A 189 -1.68 18.45 3.63
CA ALA A 189 -3.02 17.96 3.33
C ALA A 189 -3.10 17.34 1.92
N THR A 190 -2.56 18.01 0.90
CA THR A 190 -2.51 17.47 -0.48
C THR A 190 -1.66 16.19 -0.52
N VAL A 191 -0.46 16.21 0.08
CA VAL A 191 0.41 15.02 0.19
C VAL A 191 -0.32 13.84 0.87
N PHE A 192 -1.07 14.10 1.94
CA PHE A 192 -1.84 13.06 2.61
C PHE A 192 -2.95 12.49 1.72
N ALA A 193 -3.64 13.33 0.95
CA ALA A 193 -4.66 12.89 0.01
C ALA A 193 -4.07 12.07 -1.17
N ASP A 194 -2.92 12.46 -1.70
CA ASP A 194 -2.19 11.71 -2.74
C ASP A 194 -1.75 10.33 -2.22
N LEU A 195 -1.23 10.24 -0.98
CA LEU A 195 -0.91 8.95 -0.36
C LEU A 195 -2.15 8.07 -0.15
N LEU A 196 -3.27 8.63 0.30
CA LEU A 196 -4.53 7.88 0.44
C LEU A 196 -5.07 7.40 -0.92
N ALA A 197 -4.85 8.16 -2.01
CA ALA A 197 -5.20 7.72 -3.36
C ALA A 197 -4.36 6.52 -3.80
N CYS A 198 -3.03 6.62 -3.64
CA CYS A 198 -2.11 5.54 -3.98
C CYS A 198 -2.33 4.28 -3.12
N GLU A 199 -2.60 4.44 -1.82
CA GLU A 199 -3.02 3.35 -0.92
C GLU A 199 -4.36 2.73 -1.34
N SER A 200 -5.33 3.53 -1.77
CA SER A 200 -6.62 3.04 -2.27
C SER A 200 -6.43 2.16 -3.51
N LEU A 201 -5.65 2.61 -4.49
CA LEU A 201 -5.33 1.84 -5.69
C LEU A 201 -4.53 0.57 -5.37
N THR A 202 -3.51 0.67 -4.51
CA THR A 202 -2.67 -0.47 -4.12
C THR A 202 -3.48 -1.52 -3.36
N SER A 203 -4.34 -1.09 -2.43
CA SER A 203 -5.23 -1.97 -1.66
C SER A 203 -6.30 -2.63 -2.55
N VAL A 204 -6.85 -1.89 -3.52
CA VAL A 204 -7.75 -2.45 -4.55
C VAL A 204 -7.03 -3.48 -5.43
N ALA A 205 -5.81 -3.20 -5.87
CA ALA A 205 -5.02 -4.12 -6.68
C ALA A 205 -4.63 -5.39 -5.92
N LEU A 206 -4.31 -5.27 -4.62
CA LEU A 206 -4.05 -6.39 -3.70
C LEU A 206 -5.30 -7.25 -3.39
N ARG A 207 -6.51 -6.74 -3.65
CA ARG A 207 -7.79 -7.46 -3.52
C ARG A 207 -8.34 -7.99 -4.85
N GLY A 208 -7.70 -7.65 -5.97
CA GLY A 208 -8.02 -8.19 -7.29
C GLY A 208 -7.50 -9.62 -7.47
N PRO A 209 -7.90 -10.32 -8.55
CA PRO A 209 -7.40 -11.67 -8.82
C PRO A 209 -5.89 -11.65 -9.09
N ALA A 210 -5.14 -12.47 -8.35
CA ALA A 210 -3.72 -12.69 -8.55
C ALA A 210 -3.44 -13.59 -9.78
N ARG A 211 -3.86 -13.14 -10.96
CA ARG A 211 -3.63 -13.82 -12.25
C ARG A 211 -2.47 -13.18 -13.03
N PRO A 212 -1.68 -13.97 -13.79
CA PRO A 212 -0.72 -13.42 -14.75
C PRO A 212 -1.43 -12.46 -15.72
N GLY A 213 -0.85 -11.27 -15.92
CA GLY A 213 -1.39 -10.26 -16.84
C GLY A 213 -2.61 -9.48 -16.32
N ALA A 214 -2.92 -9.55 -15.01
CA ALA A 214 -3.84 -8.60 -14.38
C ALA A 214 -3.30 -7.16 -14.52
N LEU A 215 -4.15 -6.22 -14.94
CA LEU A 215 -3.71 -4.86 -15.24
C LEU A 215 -3.69 -3.97 -13.98
N LEU A 216 -4.50 -4.28 -12.97
CA LEU A 216 -4.50 -3.56 -11.67
C LEU A 216 -3.10 -3.50 -11.02
N PRO A 217 -2.38 -4.63 -10.84
CA PRO A 217 -1.00 -4.61 -10.35
C PRO A 217 -0.04 -3.78 -11.21
N ALA A 218 -0.16 -3.81 -12.54
CA ALA A 218 0.69 -3.03 -13.44
C ALA A 218 0.39 -1.52 -13.36
N VAL A 219 -0.90 -1.13 -13.26
CA VAL A 219 -1.29 0.27 -13.07
C VAL A 219 -0.76 0.80 -11.75
N ALA A 220 -0.88 0.04 -10.65
CA ALA A 220 -0.33 0.42 -9.35
C ALA A 220 1.21 0.50 -9.37
N GLY A 221 1.87 -0.52 -9.92
CA GLY A 221 3.34 -0.58 -10.05
C GLY A 221 3.93 0.54 -10.93
N TYR A 222 3.14 1.10 -11.86
CA TYR A 222 3.52 2.30 -12.61
C TYR A 222 3.19 3.60 -11.85
N VAL A 223 1.92 3.84 -11.52
CA VAL A 223 1.45 5.19 -11.12
C VAL A 223 1.83 5.54 -9.67
N VAL A 224 1.93 4.55 -8.77
CA VAL A 224 2.24 4.82 -7.36
C VAL A 224 3.66 5.32 -7.20
N PRO A 225 4.72 4.69 -7.74
CA PRO A 225 6.07 5.26 -7.70
C PRO A 225 6.16 6.67 -8.31
N THR A 226 5.48 6.92 -9.43
CA THR A 226 5.49 8.24 -10.08
C THR A 226 4.84 9.33 -9.24
N VAL A 227 3.65 9.09 -8.67
CA VAL A 227 2.97 10.08 -7.80
C VAL A 227 3.72 10.28 -6.49
N VAL A 228 4.26 9.20 -5.90
CA VAL A 228 4.95 9.28 -4.62
C VAL A 228 6.34 9.93 -4.74
N ALA A 229 6.99 9.90 -5.91
CA ALA A 229 8.21 10.67 -6.16
C ALA A 229 8.00 12.18 -5.92
N ASP A 230 6.90 12.74 -6.45
CA ASP A 230 6.55 14.15 -6.20
C ASP A 230 6.22 14.40 -4.72
N VAL A 231 5.51 13.47 -4.08
CA VAL A 231 5.22 13.55 -2.63
C VAL A 231 6.51 13.60 -1.82
N LEU A 232 7.50 12.75 -2.13
CA LEU A 232 8.78 12.74 -1.44
C LEU A 232 9.54 14.05 -1.63
N ALA A 233 9.52 14.64 -2.84
CA ALA A 233 10.11 15.95 -3.09
C ALA A 233 9.40 17.08 -2.31
N GLN A 234 8.08 17.05 -2.19
CA GLN A 234 7.33 18.00 -1.33
C GLN A 234 7.67 17.81 0.16
N LEU A 235 7.83 16.58 0.63
CA LEU A 235 8.24 16.28 2.00
C LEU A 235 9.68 16.72 2.28
N GLU A 236 10.61 16.54 1.33
CA GLU A 236 11.99 17.03 1.41
C GLU A 236 12.02 18.56 1.58
N LEU A 237 11.24 19.27 0.77
CA LEU A 237 11.10 20.72 0.84
C LEU A 237 10.55 21.16 2.20
N VAL A 238 9.43 20.57 2.66
CA VAL A 238 8.82 20.90 3.96
C VAL A 238 9.80 20.65 5.11
N LEU A 239 10.50 19.51 5.12
CA LEU A 239 11.47 19.18 6.16
C LEU A 239 12.64 20.17 6.17
N THR A 240 13.22 20.45 4.99
CA THR A 240 14.34 21.39 4.84
C THR A 240 13.97 22.80 5.30
N GLU A 241 12.82 23.31 4.86
CA GLU A 241 12.29 24.63 5.25
C GLU A 241 11.87 24.70 6.73
N CYS A 242 11.57 23.56 7.36
CA CYS A 242 11.40 23.47 8.81
C CYS A 242 12.75 23.38 9.57
N GLY A 243 13.90 23.37 8.89
CA GLY A 243 15.24 23.23 9.49
C GLY A 243 15.71 21.79 9.69
N HIS A 244 14.97 20.81 9.18
CA HIS A 244 15.31 19.38 9.20
C HIS A 244 15.95 18.95 7.87
N GLY A 245 17.06 19.61 7.52
CA GLY A 245 17.82 19.32 6.29
C GLY A 245 18.49 17.93 6.28
N PRO A 246 19.24 17.58 5.23
CA PRO A 246 19.71 16.21 4.97
C PRO A 246 20.62 15.62 6.06
N ALA A 247 21.30 16.47 6.84
CA ALA A 247 22.13 16.03 7.98
C ALA A 247 21.31 15.77 9.27
N GLY A 248 20.02 16.09 9.31
CA GLY A 248 19.10 15.78 10.41
C GLY A 248 18.67 14.31 10.42
N PRO A 249 18.04 13.83 11.52
CA PRO A 249 17.53 12.46 11.57
C PRO A 249 16.39 12.22 10.57
N GLU A 250 15.53 13.21 10.33
CA GLU A 250 14.45 13.12 9.32
C GLU A 250 15.02 13.14 7.90
N GLY A 251 16.04 13.97 7.64
CA GLY A 251 16.76 13.99 6.37
C GLY A 251 17.46 12.67 6.06
N ARG A 252 18.11 12.04 7.05
CA ARG A 252 18.69 10.69 6.91
C ARG A 252 17.64 9.61 6.68
N LEU A 253 16.47 9.70 7.34
CA LEU A 253 15.37 8.76 7.10
C LEU A 253 14.87 8.84 5.66
N LEU A 254 14.70 10.06 5.13
CA LEU A 254 14.30 10.29 3.74
C LEU A 254 15.37 9.80 2.75
N ALA A 255 16.64 10.11 3.00
CA ALA A 255 17.75 9.64 2.17
C ALA A 255 17.88 8.11 2.15
N LYS A 256 17.68 7.44 3.30
CA LYS A 256 17.63 5.97 3.39
C LYS A 256 16.47 5.40 2.58
N LEU A 257 15.26 5.95 2.72
CA LEU A 257 14.10 5.55 1.94
C LEU A 257 14.37 5.63 0.44
N ILE A 258 14.86 6.78 -0.04
CA ILE A 258 15.20 7.00 -1.47
C ILE A 258 16.27 5.99 -1.94
N GLY A 259 17.29 5.72 -1.12
CA GLY A 259 18.36 4.77 -1.44
C GLY A 259 17.91 3.31 -1.51
N ASP A 260 16.86 2.91 -0.79
CA ASP A 260 16.33 1.54 -0.80
C ASP A 260 15.38 1.23 -1.95
N LEU A 261 14.80 2.26 -2.61
CA LEU A 261 13.74 2.05 -3.59
C LEU A 261 14.11 1.07 -4.72
N PRO A 262 15.34 1.12 -5.32
CA PRO A 262 15.75 0.14 -6.32
C PRO A 262 15.79 -1.30 -5.78
N ALA A 263 16.20 -1.50 -4.53
CA ALA A 263 16.27 -2.82 -3.91
C ALA A 263 14.87 -3.44 -3.66
N ALA A 264 13.81 -2.63 -3.65
CA ALA A 264 12.42 -3.08 -3.62
C ALA A 264 11.73 -3.09 -5.00
N GLY A 265 12.48 -2.89 -6.09
CA GLY A 265 11.94 -2.82 -7.46
C GLY A 265 11.09 -1.57 -7.71
N VAL A 266 11.41 -0.46 -7.05
CA VAL A 266 10.69 0.82 -7.11
C VAL A 266 11.58 1.90 -7.71
N ASP A 267 11.98 1.71 -8.97
CA ASP A 267 12.82 2.65 -9.70
C ASP A 267 12.21 3.03 -11.07
N ALA A 268 12.90 3.91 -11.79
CA ALA A 268 12.44 4.39 -13.10
C ALA A 268 12.41 3.29 -14.18
N ALA A 269 13.25 2.24 -14.07
CA ALA A 269 13.27 1.14 -15.01
C ALA A 269 12.08 0.19 -14.77
N ALA A 270 11.80 -0.15 -13.51
CA ALA A 270 10.62 -0.91 -13.11
C ALA A 270 9.32 -0.17 -13.49
N ALA A 271 9.23 1.14 -13.21
CA ALA A 271 8.10 1.96 -13.64
C ALA A 271 7.96 1.98 -15.17
N GLY A 272 9.06 2.11 -15.92
CA GLY A 272 9.06 2.06 -17.40
C GLY A 272 8.62 0.70 -17.96
N ALA A 273 8.99 -0.40 -17.31
CA ALA A 273 8.54 -1.74 -17.67
C ALA A 273 7.01 -1.90 -17.46
N TRP A 274 6.47 -1.41 -16.35
CA TRP A 274 5.02 -1.38 -16.12
C TRP A 274 4.31 -0.45 -17.11
N GLN A 275 4.84 0.73 -17.41
CA GLN A 275 4.29 1.64 -18.44
C GLN A 275 4.23 0.94 -19.81
N THR A 276 5.28 0.21 -20.19
CA THR A 276 5.33 -0.56 -21.44
C THR A 276 4.29 -1.68 -21.47
N HIS A 277 4.06 -2.34 -20.33
CA HIS A 277 2.97 -3.31 -20.19
C HIS A 277 1.59 -2.65 -20.38
N LEU A 278 1.36 -1.48 -19.79
CA LEU A 278 0.12 -0.71 -19.95
C LEU A 278 -0.09 -0.27 -21.40
N VAL A 279 0.95 0.23 -22.08
CA VAL A 279 0.92 0.60 -23.50
C VAL A 279 0.46 -0.58 -24.36
N ARG A 280 1.00 -1.78 -24.13
CA ARG A 280 0.59 -3.01 -24.84
C ARG A 280 -0.87 -3.39 -24.56
N ALA A 281 -1.40 -3.06 -23.39
CA ALA A 281 -2.78 -3.35 -22.98
C ALA A 281 -3.84 -2.32 -23.47
N LEU A 282 -3.43 -1.11 -23.87
CA LEU A 282 -4.35 -0.02 -24.27
C LEU A 282 -5.41 -0.42 -25.32
N PRO A 283 -5.10 -1.18 -26.40
CA PRO A 283 -6.11 -1.55 -27.38
C PRO A 283 -7.17 -2.49 -26.82
N ALA A 284 -6.78 -3.45 -25.98
CA ALA A 284 -7.69 -4.39 -25.33
C ALA A 284 -8.62 -3.66 -24.33
N LEU A 285 -8.06 -2.80 -23.47
CA LEU A 285 -8.83 -1.95 -22.54
C LEU A 285 -9.88 -1.09 -23.25
N ALA A 286 -9.57 -0.60 -24.44
CA ALA A 286 -10.46 0.28 -25.19
C ALA A 286 -11.49 -0.47 -26.04
N LEU A 287 -11.29 -1.77 -26.29
CA LEU A 287 -12.25 -2.70 -26.89
C LEU A 287 -13.17 -3.36 -25.84
N ALA A 288 -12.75 -3.41 -24.57
CA ALA A 288 -13.59 -3.93 -23.50
C ALA A 288 -14.97 -3.25 -23.51
N PRO A 289 -16.07 -4.02 -23.47
CA PRO A 289 -17.41 -3.46 -23.48
C PRO A 289 -17.52 -2.49 -22.31
N ALA A 290 -18.05 -1.28 -22.57
CA ALA A 290 -18.59 -0.50 -21.47
C ALA A 290 -19.66 -1.39 -20.82
N GLU A 291 -19.62 -1.58 -19.50
CA GLU A 291 -20.71 -2.23 -18.79
C GLU A 291 -22.01 -1.59 -19.26
N SER A 292 -22.89 -2.41 -19.87
CA SER A 292 -24.19 -1.94 -20.34
C SER A 292 -24.91 -1.27 -19.18
N PRO A 293 -25.63 -0.15 -19.41
CA PRO A 293 -26.22 0.64 -18.34
C PRO A 293 -27.42 -0.06 -17.69
N ARG A 294 -27.15 -1.13 -16.94
CA ARG A 294 -27.95 -1.45 -15.77
C ARG A 294 -27.82 -0.26 -14.81
N PRO A 295 -28.92 0.22 -14.22
CA PRO A 295 -28.87 1.35 -13.30
C PRO A 295 -27.86 1.05 -12.18
N PRO A 296 -26.76 1.82 -12.05
CA PRO A 296 -25.65 1.47 -11.16
C PRO A 296 -26.07 1.52 -9.68
N HIS A 297 -27.17 2.17 -9.37
CA HIS A 297 -27.78 2.24 -8.04
C HIS A 297 -28.31 0.88 -7.54
N THR A 298 -28.52 -0.10 -8.43
CA THR A 298 -29.16 -1.40 -8.09
C THR A 298 -28.17 -2.57 -7.98
N THR A 299 -26.95 -2.43 -8.49
CA THR A 299 -25.88 -3.42 -8.27
C THR A 299 -25.10 -3.07 -7.00
N ALA A 300 -24.63 -4.08 -6.28
CA ALA A 300 -23.77 -3.86 -5.12
C ALA A 300 -22.36 -3.45 -5.57
N LEU A 301 -21.68 -2.59 -4.80
CA LEU A 301 -20.28 -2.24 -5.04
C LEU A 301 -19.39 -3.50 -5.10
N PRO A 302 -18.44 -3.61 -6.05
CA PRO A 302 -17.48 -4.70 -6.08
C PRO A 302 -16.68 -4.87 -4.79
N ALA A 303 -16.43 -6.13 -4.41
CA ALA A 303 -15.77 -6.48 -3.15
C ALA A 303 -14.31 -6.01 -3.03
N LEU A 304 -13.65 -5.72 -4.16
CA LEU A 304 -12.30 -5.16 -4.21
C LEU A 304 -12.19 -3.76 -3.57
N PHE A 305 -13.26 -2.94 -3.60
CA PHE A 305 -13.27 -1.63 -2.93
C PHE A 305 -13.54 -1.71 -1.43
N ARG A 306 -14.17 -2.80 -0.95
CA ARG A 306 -14.64 -2.92 0.44
C ARG A 306 -13.52 -3.35 1.36
N LEU A 307 -12.65 -2.39 1.70
CA LEU A 307 -11.45 -2.64 2.49
C LEU A 307 -11.72 -3.17 3.92
N ALA A 308 -12.93 -3.04 4.44
CA ALA A 308 -13.35 -3.63 5.71
C ALA A 308 -13.77 -5.11 5.61
N ASP A 309 -14.18 -5.56 4.42
CA ASP A 309 -14.70 -6.91 4.20
C ASP A 309 -13.54 -7.91 4.05
N PRO A 310 -13.74 -9.20 4.38
CA PRO A 310 -12.82 -10.27 4.03
C PRO A 310 -12.39 -10.20 2.56
N HIS A 311 -11.19 -10.70 2.26
CA HIS A 311 -10.70 -10.73 0.88
C HIS A 311 -11.67 -11.54 0.00
N PRO A 312 -12.07 -11.04 -1.19
CA PRO A 312 -12.96 -11.79 -2.07
C PRO A 312 -12.34 -13.15 -2.44
N HIS A 313 -13.17 -14.18 -2.60
CA HIS A 313 -12.73 -15.57 -2.90
C HIS A 313 -12.03 -16.35 -1.77
N LEU A 314 -12.03 -15.86 -0.51
CA LEU A 314 -11.78 -16.69 0.68
C LEU A 314 -13.09 -17.11 1.38
N SER A 315 -14.14 -17.39 0.60
CA SER A 315 -15.18 -18.31 1.07
C SER A 315 -14.50 -19.64 1.38
N ASP A 316 -14.84 -20.27 2.51
CA ASP A 316 -14.35 -21.60 2.85
C ASP A 316 -14.52 -22.56 1.65
N PRO A 317 -13.61 -23.54 1.45
CA PRO A 317 -13.84 -24.59 0.49
C PRO A 317 -15.15 -25.28 0.89
N ASP A 318 -16.18 -25.07 0.06
CA ASP A 318 -17.48 -25.71 0.20
C ASP A 318 -17.22 -27.21 0.40
N PRO A 319 -17.69 -27.84 1.50
CA PRO A 319 -17.44 -29.26 1.74
C PRO A 319 -18.13 -30.03 0.62
N GLY A 320 -17.34 -30.37 -0.41
CA GLY A 320 -17.82 -30.95 -1.66
C GLY A 320 -18.75 -32.13 -1.38
N PRO A 321 -19.82 -32.29 -2.18
CA PRO A 321 -20.95 -33.17 -1.85
C PRO A 321 -20.42 -34.55 -1.44
N GLY A 322 -20.68 -34.89 -0.17
CA GLY A 322 -19.99 -35.98 0.50
C GLY A 322 -20.09 -37.30 -0.25
N LEU A 323 -18.95 -37.77 -0.77
CA LEU A 323 -18.84 -39.10 -1.37
C LEU A 323 -18.89 -40.15 -0.25
N SER A 324 -20.12 -40.56 0.08
CA SER A 324 -20.44 -41.57 1.07
C SER A 324 -20.24 -42.99 0.50
N GLY A 325 -19.10 -43.61 0.83
CA GLY A 325 -18.78 -45.03 0.49
C GLY A 325 -18.45 -45.25 -1.00
N SER A 326 -17.53 -46.13 -1.40
CA SER A 326 -16.69 -47.10 -0.69
C SER A 326 -15.43 -47.41 -1.56
N ASP A 327 -14.45 -48.26 -1.25
CA ASP A 327 -14.24 -49.26 -0.17
C ASP A 327 -12.76 -49.22 0.29
N PRO A 328 -12.43 -49.72 1.50
CA PRO A 328 -11.06 -49.72 2.03
C PRO A 328 -10.34 -51.04 1.72
N ASP A 329 -9.65 -51.14 0.58
CA ASP A 329 -8.50 -52.04 0.44
C ASP A 329 -7.67 -51.73 -0.81
N LEU A 330 -6.35 -51.58 -0.61
CA LEU A 330 -5.24 -51.94 -1.52
C LEU A 330 -3.95 -51.20 -1.08
N CYS A 331 -3.32 -51.70 -0.02
CA CYS A 331 -1.90 -51.40 0.21
C CYS A 331 -1.06 -52.16 -0.83
N GLY A 332 -0.29 -51.43 -1.64
CA GLY A 332 0.78 -51.96 -2.50
C GLY A 332 2.10 -51.21 -2.20
N PRO A 333 3.25 -51.90 -2.13
CA PRO A 333 4.51 -51.29 -1.72
C PRO A 333 5.09 -50.38 -2.82
N GLY A 334 5.65 -49.24 -2.43
CA GLY A 334 6.26 -48.28 -3.35
C GLY A 334 7.69 -48.65 -3.79
N PRO A 335 8.21 -48.00 -4.84
CA PRO A 335 9.64 -47.98 -5.15
C PRO A 335 10.37 -46.91 -4.32
N GLY A 336 11.61 -47.19 -3.94
CA GLY A 336 12.46 -46.31 -3.14
C GLY A 336 13.00 -45.07 -3.88
N PRO A 337 13.74 -44.19 -3.17
CA PRO A 337 14.12 -42.87 -3.69
C PRO A 337 15.18 -42.95 -4.79
N ALA A 338 14.88 -42.32 -5.94
CA ALA A 338 15.87 -42.09 -6.97
C ALA A 338 16.79 -40.92 -6.58
N SER A 339 18.09 -41.22 -6.57
CA SER A 339 19.25 -40.37 -6.30
C SER A 339 19.13 -38.88 -6.66
N VAL A 340 19.40 -38.00 -5.69
CA VAL A 340 19.62 -36.56 -5.89
C VAL A 340 21.07 -36.32 -6.35
N PRO A 341 21.31 -35.66 -7.50
CA PRO A 341 22.63 -35.17 -7.86
C PRO A 341 22.77 -33.66 -7.55
N GLY A 342 23.82 -33.31 -6.79
CA GLY A 342 24.42 -31.97 -6.81
C GLY A 342 23.69 -30.86 -6.04
N ALA A 343 24.14 -30.59 -4.82
CA ALA A 343 23.84 -29.34 -4.13
C ALA A 343 24.61 -28.18 -4.81
N GLY A 344 23.95 -27.48 -5.74
CA GLY A 344 24.41 -26.18 -6.25
C GLY A 344 24.26 -25.10 -5.18
N ARG A 345 25.23 -24.19 -5.10
CA ARG A 345 25.13 -22.97 -4.28
C ARG A 345 23.87 -22.17 -4.66
N PRO A 346 23.21 -21.49 -3.71
CA PRO A 346 22.34 -20.38 -4.05
C PRO A 346 23.22 -19.20 -4.49
N ASP A 347 23.56 -19.16 -5.77
CA ASP A 347 24.23 -18.00 -6.37
C ASP A 347 23.32 -16.76 -6.31
N GLY A 348 23.95 -15.59 -6.28
CA GLY A 348 23.33 -14.35 -5.81
C GLY A 348 22.13 -13.86 -6.63
N TYR A 349 21.29 -13.06 -5.96
CA TYR A 349 20.16 -12.35 -6.56
C TYR A 349 20.67 -11.21 -7.44
N GLY A 350 21.00 -11.52 -8.70
CA GLY A 350 21.39 -10.54 -9.72
C GLY A 350 20.19 -9.69 -10.20
N PRO A 351 20.42 -8.49 -10.75
CA PRO A 351 19.35 -7.55 -11.12
C PRO A 351 18.54 -7.96 -12.37
N ASP A 352 18.90 -9.06 -13.04
CA ASP A 352 18.28 -9.52 -14.29
C ASP A 352 16.98 -10.30 -14.09
N GLY A 353 16.47 -10.38 -12.85
CA GLY A 353 15.27 -11.14 -12.48
C GLY A 353 13.93 -10.62 -13.02
N TYR A 354 13.90 -9.45 -13.66
CA TYR A 354 12.69 -8.83 -14.22
C TYR A 354 12.35 -9.32 -15.64
N GLY A 355 12.60 -10.61 -15.93
CA GLY A 355 12.30 -11.24 -17.21
C GLY A 355 10.79 -11.29 -17.50
N LEU A 356 10.26 -10.26 -18.16
CA LEU A 356 8.87 -10.19 -18.62
C LEU A 356 8.58 -11.09 -19.86
N ASP A 357 9.56 -11.87 -20.30
CA ASP A 357 9.53 -12.69 -21.52
C ASP A 357 8.53 -13.87 -21.48
N GLY A 358 7.87 -14.12 -20.34
CA GLY A 358 6.78 -15.09 -20.22
C GLY A 358 5.39 -14.56 -20.66
N TYR A 359 5.21 -13.26 -20.88
CA TYR A 359 3.89 -12.64 -21.07
C TYR A 359 3.41 -12.59 -22.53
N ALA A 360 3.25 -13.76 -23.15
CA ALA A 360 2.69 -13.91 -24.48
C ALA A 360 1.36 -14.70 -24.48
N GLY A 361 0.23 -13.97 -24.49
CA GLY A 361 -1.04 -14.43 -25.06
C GLY A 361 -1.90 -15.42 -24.25
N ALA A 362 -2.76 -14.89 -23.38
CA ALA A 362 -4.06 -15.51 -23.06
C ALA A 362 -5.08 -14.40 -22.74
N GLY A 363 -6.14 -14.29 -23.55
CA GLY A 363 -7.12 -13.21 -23.44
C GLY A 363 -8.38 -13.62 -22.68
N GLU A 364 -8.45 -13.29 -21.39
CA GLU A 364 -9.69 -13.35 -20.59
C GLU A 364 -10.04 -11.96 -20.05
N SER A 365 -10.59 -11.13 -20.94
CA SER A 365 -10.77 -9.68 -20.76
C SER A 365 -12.00 -9.26 -19.92
N GLY A 366 -12.37 -10.04 -18.90
CA GLY A 366 -13.61 -9.84 -18.14
C GLY A 366 -13.50 -8.83 -16.97
N ASP A 367 -12.46 -8.94 -16.16
CA ASP A 367 -12.49 -8.42 -14.78
C ASP A 367 -11.77 -7.08 -14.58
N ASP A 368 -10.82 -6.73 -15.45
CA ASP A 368 -10.06 -5.46 -15.37
C ASP A 368 -10.95 -4.21 -15.52
N GLY A 369 -12.14 -4.34 -16.13
CA GLY A 369 -13.12 -3.25 -16.24
C GLY A 369 -13.80 -2.87 -14.92
N VAL A 370 -13.81 -3.76 -13.93
CA VAL A 370 -14.56 -3.59 -12.67
C VAL A 370 -14.04 -2.39 -11.86
N VAL A 371 -12.78 -2.01 -12.02
CA VAL A 371 -12.18 -0.81 -11.42
C VAL A 371 -12.93 0.47 -11.80
N LEU A 372 -13.40 0.57 -13.04
CA LEU A 372 -14.12 1.76 -13.52
C LEU A 372 -15.55 1.86 -12.97
N SER A 373 -16.07 0.82 -12.31
CA SER A 373 -17.41 0.85 -11.73
C SER A 373 -17.56 1.91 -10.62
N GLY A 374 -16.52 2.16 -9.81
CA GLY A 374 -16.53 3.24 -8.81
C GLY A 374 -16.72 4.62 -9.45
N LEU A 375 -16.02 4.87 -10.57
CA LEU A 375 -16.18 6.08 -11.38
C LEU A 375 -17.58 6.17 -12.02
N LEU A 376 -18.09 5.06 -12.59
CA LEU A 376 -19.42 5.00 -13.20
C LEU A 376 -20.53 5.29 -12.19
N ARG A 377 -20.45 4.70 -10.99
CA ARG A 377 -21.40 4.91 -9.89
C ARG A 377 -21.39 6.35 -9.39
N ALA A 378 -20.20 6.89 -9.11
CA ALA A 378 -20.06 8.27 -8.66
C ALA A 378 -20.58 9.29 -9.68
N ALA A 379 -20.31 9.08 -10.98
CA ALA A 379 -20.83 9.94 -12.05
C ALA A 379 -22.36 9.87 -12.21
N ALA A 380 -22.94 8.70 -11.91
CA ALA A 380 -24.38 8.43 -11.96
C ALA A 380 -25.13 8.80 -10.67
N ARG A 381 -24.46 9.32 -9.63
CA ARG A 381 -25.15 9.89 -8.47
C ARG A 381 -25.99 11.09 -8.92
N PRO A 382 -27.26 11.21 -8.46
CA PRO A 382 -27.96 12.48 -8.55
C PRO A 382 -27.15 13.55 -7.80
N ALA A 383 -27.33 14.82 -8.16
CA ALA A 383 -26.78 15.89 -7.34
C ALA A 383 -27.39 15.78 -5.93
N GLY A 384 -26.52 15.63 -4.92
CA GLY A 384 -26.93 15.60 -3.52
C GLY A 384 -27.49 16.95 -3.07
N ALA A 385 -28.06 16.97 -1.87
CA ALA A 385 -28.39 18.23 -1.20
C ALA A 385 -27.14 18.93 -0.63
N ASP A 386 -26.03 18.19 -0.49
CA ASP A 386 -24.72 18.63 -0.02
C ASP A 386 -23.81 19.11 -1.18
N ALA A 387 -23.03 20.15 -0.92
CA ALA A 387 -22.17 20.76 -1.94
C ALA A 387 -20.99 19.84 -2.31
N GLU A 388 -20.47 19.11 -1.33
CA GLU A 388 -19.32 18.21 -1.45
C GLU A 388 -19.66 16.98 -2.30
N GLY A 389 -20.79 16.31 -2.05
CA GLY A 389 -21.30 15.21 -2.86
C GLY A 389 -21.69 15.63 -4.28
N ALA A 390 -22.26 16.83 -4.43
CA ALA A 390 -22.50 17.41 -5.75
C ALA A 390 -21.19 17.68 -6.53
N ALA A 391 -20.15 18.18 -5.85
CA ALA A 391 -18.82 18.38 -6.42
C ALA A 391 -18.16 17.04 -6.82
N LEU A 392 -18.18 16.01 -5.95
CA LEU A 392 -17.68 14.67 -6.27
C LEU A 392 -18.36 14.08 -7.50
N ALA A 393 -19.69 14.16 -7.58
CA ALA A 393 -20.43 13.69 -8.73
C ALA A 393 -20.12 14.49 -10.01
N GLY A 394 -19.86 15.80 -9.88
CA GLY A 394 -19.38 16.66 -10.98
C GLY A 394 -18.01 16.23 -11.50
N VAL A 395 -17.04 16.05 -10.61
CA VAL A 395 -15.68 15.58 -10.94
C VAL A 395 -15.73 14.19 -11.57
N ALA A 396 -16.50 13.26 -11.00
CA ALA A 396 -16.70 11.92 -11.56
C ALA A 396 -17.31 11.96 -12.98
N ARG A 397 -18.30 12.83 -13.24
CA ARG A 397 -18.83 13.03 -14.61
C ARG A 397 -17.78 13.58 -15.57
N ARG A 398 -16.89 14.47 -15.12
CA ARG A 398 -15.78 14.97 -15.95
C ARG A 398 -14.78 13.87 -16.27
N LEU A 399 -14.30 13.14 -15.27
CA LEU A 399 -13.38 12.01 -15.43
C LEU A 399 -13.95 10.89 -16.30
N LEU A 400 -15.24 10.58 -16.17
CA LEU A 400 -15.93 9.63 -17.06
C LEU A 400 -15.98 10.13 -18.51
N SER A 401 -16.05 11.44 -18.73
CA SER A 401 -15.98 12.04 -20.07
C SER A 401 -14.57 11.93 -20.66
N GLU A 402 -13.53 12.14 -19.87
CA GLU A 402 -12.13 11.90 -20.26
C GLU A 402 -11.90 10.41 -20.60
N GLN A 403 -12.37 9.48 -19.75
CA GLN A 403 -12.29 8.04 -20.00
C GLN A 403 -12.99 7.62 -21.30
N ARG A 404 -14.10 8.27 -21.66
CA ARG A 404 -14.79 8.07 -22.94
C ARG A 404 -13.99 8.64 -24.12
N ALA A 405 -13.37 9.82 -23.95
CA ALA A 405 -12.54 10.43 -24.97
C ALA A 405 -11.31 9.57 -25.33
N LEU A 406 -10.66 8.95 -24.33
CA LEU A 406 -9.49 8.07 -24.53
C LEU A 406 -9.82 6.77 -25.30
N ARG A 407 -11.07 6.29 -25.28
CA ARG A 407 -11.45 5.02 -25.95
C ARG A 407 -11.17 4.99 -27.46
N ARG A 408 -11.13 6.13 -28.16
CA ARG A 408 -10.76 6.15 -29.59
C ARG A 408 -9.24 6.12 -29.79
N PRO A 409 -8.43 7.03 -29.21
CA PRO A 409 -6.97 6.95 -29.24
C PRO A 409 -6.40 5.60 -28.80
N CYS A 410 -6.89 5.04 -27.68
CA CYS A 410 -6.38 3.77 -27.14
C CYS A 410 -6.69 2.56 -28.05
N ARG A 411 -7.80 2.55 -28.81
CA ARG A 411 -8.07 1.51 -29.83
C ARG A 411 -7.13 1.57 -31.04
N THR A 412 -6.54 2.74 -31.30
CA THR A 412 -5.58 2.94 -32.41
C THR A 412 -4.12 2.90 -31.95
N ALA A 413 -3.87 2.89 -30.63
CA ALA A 413 -2.55 2.71 -30.04
C ALA A 413 -1.85 1.45 -30.59
N GLY A 414 -0.54 1.54 -30.80
CA GLY A 414 0.27 0.44 -31.33
C GLY A 414 0.31 0.33 -32.87
N ARG A 415 -0.51 1.07 -33.63
CA ARG A 415 -0.35 1.15 -35.10
C ARG A 415 0.92 1.88 -35.52
N ASP A 416 1.33 2.86 -34.72
CA ASP A 416 2.47 3.74 -34.96
C ASP A 416 3.70 3.36 -34.09
N GLY A 417 3.70 2.15 -33.51
CA GLY A 417 4.74 1.65 -32.60
C GLY A 417 4.40 1.74 -31.11
N VAL A 418 5.19 1.03 -30.29
CA VAL A 418 5.02 0.92 -28.82
C VAL A 418 5.77 2.04 -28.07
N ASP A 419 6.83 2.58 -28.67
CA ASP A 419 7.78 3.48 -27.99
C ASP A 419 7.54 4.98 -28.26
N GLY A 420 6.37 5.33 -28.82
CA GLY A 420 6.00 6.71 -29.11
C GLY A 420 5.62 7.51 -27.85
N PRO A 421 6.01 8.80 -27.74
CA PRO A 421 5.64 9.63 -26.59
C PRO A 421 4.12 9.80 -26.45
N ALA A 422 3.39 9.83 -27.58
CA ALA A 422 1.93 9.92 -27.57
C ALA A 422 1.25 8.68 -26.97
N VAL A 423 1.80 7.47 -27.18
CA VAL A 423 1.19 6.24 -26.64
C VAL A 423 1.53 6.05 -25.16
N ARG A 424 2.72 6.46 -24.71
CA ARG A 424 3.04 6.61 -23.27
C ARG A 424 2.05 7.55 -22.59
N ALA A 425 1.85 8.76 -23.12
CA ALA A 425 0.89 9.72 -22.57
C ALA A 425 -0.56 9.18 -22.50
N LEU A 426 -0.98 8.26 -23.38
CA LEU A 426 -2.27 7.56 -23.27
C LEU A 426 -2.30 6.57 -22.10
N ALA A 427 -1.21 5.82 -21.87
CA ALA A 427 -1.07 4.94 -20.70
C ALA A 427 -1.11 5.75 -19.39
N ASP A 428 -0.42 6.88 -19.35
CA ASP A 428 -0.34 7.75 -18.16
C ASP A 428 -1.72 8.29 -17.78
N ARG A 429 -2.47 8.82 -18.76
CA ARG A 429 -3.86 9.27 -18.55
C ARG A 429 -4.77 8.12 -18.14
N GLN A 430 -4.59 6.93 -18.71
CA GLN A 430 -5.41 5.76 -18.38
C GLN A 430 -5.13 5.26 -16.95
N ALA A 431 -3.88 5.30 -16.49
CA ALA A 431 -3.47 4.96 -15.13
C ALA A 431 -4.01 5.96 -14.09
N LEU A 432 -3.93 7.26 -14.37
CA LEU A 432 -4.51 8.31 -13.52
C LEU A 432 -6.04 8.20 -13.39
N LEU A 433 -6.75 7.80 -14.46
CA LEU A 433 -8.18 7.53 -14.39
C LEU A 433 -8.54 6.31 -13.52
N TRP A 434 -7.67 5.30 -13.47
CA TRP A 434 -7.85 4.14 -12.58
C TRP A 434 -7.55 4.49 -11.12
N LEU A 435 -6.53 5.30 -10.87
CA LEU A 435 -6.27 5.89 -9.55
C LEU A 435 -7.50 6.67 -9.03
N ALA A 436 -8.09 7.52 -9.88
CA ALA A 436 -9.33 8.24 -9.54
C ALA A 436 -10.53 7.32 -9.31
N ALA A 437 -10.68 6.26 -10.10
CA ALA A 437 -11.75 5.29 -9.93
C ALA A 437 -11.59 4.47 -8.63
N ALA A 438 -10.35 4.16 -8.23
CA ALA A 438 -10.05 3.54 -6.95
C ALA A 438 -10.40 4.45 -5.77
N VAL A 439 -10.05 5.75 -5.82
CA VAL A 439 -10.46 6.76 -4.82
C VAL A 439 -11.98 6.78 -4.65
N LEU A 440 -12.72 6.91 -5.76
CA LEU A 440 -14.19 6.99 -5.75
C LEU A 440 -14.86 5.70 -5.25
N GLY A 441 -14.34 4.54 -5.64
CA GLY A 441 -14.85 3.25 -5.19
C GLY A 441 -14.58 2.97 -3.71
N VAL A 442 -13.37 3.28 -3.23
CA VAL A 442 -13.00 3.13 -1.81
C VAL A 442 -13.76 4.12 -0.92
N GLN A 443 -13.95 5.37 -1.36
CA GLN A 443 -14.76 6.36 -0.63
C GLN A 443 -16.21 5.88 -0.46
N GLU A 444 -16.86 5.44 -1.54
CA GLU A 444 -18.22 4.91 -1.47
C GLU A 444 -18.30 3.63 -0.62
N ALA A 445 -17.30 2.74 -0.71
CA ALA A 445 -17.26 1.51 0.07
C ALA A 445 -17.01 1.75 1.58
N ALA A 446 -16.44 2.90 1.94
CA ALA A 446 -16.21 3.33 3.32
C ALA A 446 -17.34 4.22 3.87
N ASP A 447 -18.25 4.71 3.03
CA ASP A 447 -19.48 5.41 3.41
C ASP A 447 -20.57 4.41 3.84
N ASP A 448 -20.30 3.72 4.94
CA ASP A 448 -21.18 2.71 5.55
C ASP A 448 -22.01 3.24 6.73
N GLY A 449 -22.11 4.56 6.85
CA GLY A 449 -22.81 5.24 7.93
C GLY A 449 -22.05 5.27 9.28
N ARG A 450 -20.84 4.68 9.39
CA ARG A 450 -20.02 4.78 10.62
C ARG A 450 -19.32 6.13 10.81
N GLY A 451 -19.44 7.06 9.85
CA GLY A 451 -18.85 8.40 9.93
C GLY A 451 -17.32 8.43 9.92
N LEU A 452 -16.67 7.41 9.35
CA LEU A 452 -15.22 7.34 9.22
C LEU A 452 -14.72 8.35 8.19
N PHE A 453 -13.55 8.95 8.44
CA PHE A 453 -12.92 9.92 7.52
C PHE A 453 -12.80 9.42 6.07
N LEU A 454 -12.50 8.14 5.87
CA LEU A 454 -12.37 7.53 4.53
C LEU A 454 -13.71 7.49 3.77
N GLY A 455 -14.85 7.44 4.45
CA GLY A 455 -16.16 7.58 3.82
C GLY A 455 -16.51 9.05 3.48
N GLY A 456 -15.84 10.02 4.11
CA GLY A 456 -16.09 11.44 3.90
C GLY A 456 -15.59 11.98 2.56
N PRO A 457 -16.18 13.08 2.04
CA PRO A 457 -15.87 13.58 0.70
C PRO A 457 -14.57 14.38 0.62
N HIS A 458 -14.10 14.95 1.72
CA HIS A 458 -12.99 15.93 1.75
C HIS A 458 -11.68 15.40 1.17
N TRP A 459 -11.22 14.22 1.61
CA TRP A 459 -9.97 13.63 1.12
C TRP A 459 -10.09 13.21 -0.35
N ALA A 460 -11.26 12.67 -0.74
CA ALA A 460 -11.53 12.25 -2.11
C ALA A 460 -11.54 13.45 -3.06
N LEU A 461 -12.17 14.57 -2.67
CA LEU A 461 -12.10 15.82 -3.44
C LEU A 461 -10.66 16.34 -3.59
N LEU A 462 -9.85 16.29 -2.52
CA LEU A 462 -8.47 16.76 -2.57
C LEU A 462 -7.58 15.87 -3.46
N ALA A 463 -7.68 14.55 -3.32
CA ALA A 463 -6.99 13.57 -4.15
C ALA A 463 -7.39 13.70 -5.63
N LEU A 464 -8.70 13.81 -5.90
CA LEU A 464 -9.19 13.99 -7.26
C LEU A 464 -8.75 15.32 -7.87
N SER A 465 -8.57 16.37 -7.05
CA SER A 465 -8.00 17.65 -7.50
C SER A 465 -6.58 17.45 -8.05
N GLY A 466 -5.68 16.85 -7.27
CA GLY A 466 -4.32 16.53 -7.71
C GLY A 466 -4.28 15.62 -8.93
N ILE A 467 -5.15 14.60 -9.00
CA ILE A 467 -5.26 13.73 -10.18
C ILE A 467 -5.75 14.49 -11.42
N THR A 468 -6.70 15.42 -11.28
CA THR A 468 -7.19 16.24 -12.40
C THR A 468 -6.18 17.28 -12.88
N GLU A 469 -5.37 17.84 -11.97
CA GLU A 469 -4.22 18.69 -12.30
C GLU A 469 -3.18 17.91 -13.10
N ARG A 470 -2.80 16.70 -12.65
CA ARG A 470 -1.91 15.77 -13.37
C ARG A 470 -2.45 15.35 -14.75
N LEU A 471 -3.77 15.24 -14.89
CA LEU A 471 -4.44 15.00 -16.17
C LEU A 471 -4.53 16.26 -17.07
N GLY A 472 -4.23 17.47 -16.58
CA GLY A 472 -4.48 18.72 -17.31
C GLY A 472 -5.96 18.99 -17.58
N VAL A 473 -6.84 18.53 -16.69
CA VAL A 473 -8.30 18.51 -16.84
C VAL A 473 -8.90 19.45 -15.79
N PRO A 474 -9.42 20.65 -16.14
CA PRO A 474 -9.91 21.58 -15.13
C PRO A 474 -11.13 21.03 -14.40
N LEU A 475 -11.14 21.20 -13.07
CA LEU A 475 -12.24 20.84 -12.19
C LEU A 475 -13.54 21.60 -12.56
N PRO A 476 -14.72 20.97 -12.44
CA PRO A 476 -15.99 21.59 -12.75
C PRO A 476 -16.50 22.49 -11.60
N GLY A 477 -16.45 23.80 -11.81
CA GLY A 477 -17.05 24.79 -10.90
C GLY A 477 -16.24 25.07 -9.62
N PRO A 478 -16.72 25.97 -8.74
CA PRO A 478 -16.11 26.22 -7.45
C PRO A 478 -16.41 25.05 -6.50
N ALA A 479 -15.50 24.09 -6.42
CA ALA A 479 -15.52 23.08 -5.37
C ALA A 479 -15.16 23.71 -4.01
N PRO A 480 -15.73 23.25 -2.88
CA PRO A 480 -15.28 23.65 -1.56
C PRO A 480 -13.82 23.20 -1.35
N ASP A 481 -12.98 24.03 -0.73
CA ASP A 481 -11.59 23.67 -0.41
C ASP A 481 -11.56 22.74 0.82
N PRO A 482 -11.15 21.46 0.67
CA PRO A 482 -11.15 20.48 1.76
C PRO A 482 -9.86 20.49 2.59
N ARG A 483 -8.87 21.35 2.28
CA ARG A 483 -7.51 21.23 2.82
C ARG A 483 -7.42 21.35 4.34
N GLU A 484 -8.18 22.23 4.98
CA GLU A 484 -8.13 22.38 6.45
C GLU A 484 -8.78 21.17 7.15
N GLN A 485 -9.82 20.56 6.56
CA GLN A 485 -10.45 19.34 7.07
C GLN A 485 -9.51 18.13 6.94
N VAL A 486 -8.81 18.00 5.80
CA VAL A 486 -7.81 16.93 5.58
C VAL A 486 -6.57 17.15 6.46
N TRP A 487 -6.13 18.41 6.65
CA TRP A 487 -5.09 18.75 7.63
C TRP A 487 -5.52 18.42 9.07
N ALA A 488 -6.77 18.70 9.45
CA ALA A 488 -7.27 18.43 10.79
C ALA A 488 -7.24 16.93 11.12
N GLU A 489 -7.65 16.07 10.19
CA GLU A 489 -7.49 14.60 10.30
C GLU A 489 -6.02 14.21 10.42
N LEU A 490 -5.14 14.69 9.53
CA LEU A 490 -3.72 14.34 9.56
C LEU A 490 -3.07 14.72 10.91
N ALA A 491 -3.35 15.93 11.38
CA ALA A 491 -2.87 16.41 12.66
C ALA A 491 -3.46 15.62 13.85
N ASP A 492 -4.70 15.12 13.73
CA ASP A 492 -5.31 14.27 14.75
C ASP A 492 -4.69 12.88 14.80
N ARG A 493 -4.49 12.25 13.64
CA ARG A 493 -3.76 10.98 13.52
C ARG A 493 -2.37 11.06 14.14
N VAL A 494 -1.64 12.14 13.83
CA VAL A 494 -0.30 12.39 14.41
C VAL A 494 -0.35 12.58 15.93
N ARG A 495 -1.37 13.24 16.49
CA ARG A 495 -1.56 13.35 17.96
C ARG A 495 -1.87 12.02 18.62
N HIS A 496 -2.65 11.17 17.97
CA HIS A 496 -3.16 9.91 18.53
C HIS A 496 -2.35 8.66 18.13
N GLY A 497 -1.19 8.82 17.51
CA GLY A 497 -0.33 7.70 17.10
C GLY A 497 -0.98 6.82 16.03
N VAL A 498 -1.51 7.43 14.97
CA VAL A 498 -2.21 6.73 13.87
C VAL A 498 -1.46 6.94 12.55
N ASP A 499 -1.38 5.89 11.74
CA ASP A 499 -0.75 5.84 10.42
C ASP A 499 -1.53 6.69 9.40
N CYS A 500 -0.83 7.15 8.36
CA CYS A 500 -1.41 7.88 7.23
C CYS A 500 -1.99 6.95 6.16
N ASP A 501 -2.33 5.72 6.55
CA ASP A 501 -2.88 4.70 5.66
C ASP A 501 -4.41 4.79 5.51
N VAL A 502 -4.96 4.09 4.53
CA VAL A 502 -6.43 4.00 4.35
C VAL A 502 -7.12 3.28 5.51
N TYR A 503 -6.40 2.55 6.36
CA TYR A 503 -6.97 1.78 7.47
C TYR A 503 -7.10 2.57 8.78
N ALA A 504 -6.38 3.69 8.89
CA ALA A 504 -6.09 4.39 10.14
C ALA A 504 -5.51 3.42 11.19
N THR A 505 -4.43 2.72 10.82
CA THR A 505 -3.72 1.77 11.68
C THR A 505 -3.06 2.49 12.85
N ARG A 506 -3.30 2.04 14.08
CA ARG A 506 -2.64 2.57 15.27
C ARG A 506 -1.20 2.06 15.38
N LEU A 507 -0.32 2.97 15.75
CA LEU A 507 1.05 2.73 16.17
C LEU A 507 1.04 2.37 17.66
N LEU A 508 2.04 1.61 18.10
CA LEU A 508 2.18 1.19 19.52
C LEU A 508 3.23 2.01 20.28
N TRP A 509 3.70 3.12 19.68
CA TRP A 509 4.82 3.96 20.09
C TRP A 509 4.51 5.44 19.78
#